data_AF-A0A0V0GVC5-F1
#
_entry.id   AF-A0A0V0GVC5-F1
#
_cell.length_a   1.000
_cell.length_b   1.000
_cell.length_c   1.000
_cell.angle_alpha   90.00
_cell.angle_beta   90.00
_cell.angle_gamma   90.00
#
_symmetry.space_group_name_H-M   'P 1'
#
loop_
_entity.id
_entity.type
_entity.pdbx_description
1 polymer ?
#
loop_
_entity_poly.entity_id
_entity_poly.type
_entity_poly.pdbx_seq_one_letter_code
_entity_poly.pdbx_strand_id
1 'polypeptide(L)'
;MEIMVSKRELGNCVEVGARKRQPRITGNARNHGQNGESLLFGNGDNMSRPVSTYAEICSSAAQHFARIREVLVERSVASTLNSGFLTPCRERLFVALGLNLFAVNDEKFMDMFVAPGAIDSLENERQSLQKRQKILHSCLNEFKSVARAL
;
A
#
# COMPACT_ATOMS: atom_id res chain seq x y z
N MET A 1 15.75 -30.08 -12.10
CA MET A 1 15.56 -28.86 -12.91
C MET A 1 15.70 -27.68 -11.97
N GLU A 2 16.55 -26.73 -12.32
CA GLU A 2 17.30 -25.85 -11.42
C GLU A 2 16.46 -24.83 -10.64
N ILE A 3 16.90 -24.54 -9.42
CA ILE A 3 16.45 -23.43 -8.59
C ILE A 3 17.27 -22.20 -8.99
N MET A 4 16.63 -21.17 -9.55
CA MET A 4 17.29 -19.92 -9.88
C MET A 4 17.37 -19.04 -8.63
N VAL A 5 18.51 -19.08 -7.93
CA VAL A 5 18.87 -18.14 -6.86
C VAL A 5 19.46 -16.89 -7.50
N SER A 6 18.73 -15.77 -7.47
CA SER A 6 19.29 -14.47 -7.87
C SER A 6 20.07 -13.84 -6.73
N LYS A 7 21.39 -14.07 -6.72
CA LYS A 7 22.36 -13.33 -5.90
C LYS A 7 22.60 -11.96 -6.55
N ARG A 8 22.29 -10.86 -5.84
CA ARG A 8 22.63 -9.48 -6.28
C ARG A 8 23.79 -8.96 -5.44
N GLU A 9 24.99 -9.01 -6.00
CA GLU A 9 26.16 -8.23 -5.58
C GLU A 9 26.47 -7.21 -6.69
N LEU A 10 26.70 -5.95 -6.33
CA LEU A 10 27.48 -5.01 -7.12
C LEU A 10 28.29 -4.15 -6.16
N GLY A 11 29.58 -4.48 -6.09
CA GLY A 11 30.59 -3.75 -5.33
C GLY A 11 31.03 -2.46 -6.02
N ASN A 12 31.19 -1.44 -5.18
CA ASN A 12 32.30 -0.50 -5.03
C ASN A 12 33.17 -0.01 -6.21
N CYS A 13 33.39 1.32 -6.12
CA CYS A 13 34.65 2.06 -6.30
C CYS A 13 35.01 2.55 -7.71
N VAL A 14 34.90 3.88 -7.89
CA VAL A 14 35.98 4.68 -8.47
C VAL A 14 36.12 5.97 -7.63
N GLU A 15 37.19 6.01 -6.84
CA GLU A 15 37.78 7.22 -6.27
C GLU A 15 38.47 8.03 -7.38
N VAL A 16 38.62 9.35 -7.17
CA VAL A 16 39.64 10.29 -7.70
C VAL A 16 38.99 11.58 -8.20
N GLY A 17 39.27 12.69 -7.50
CA GLY A 17 38.91 14.03 -7.99
C GLY A 17 39.13 15.18 -7.03
N ALA A 18 40.28 15.25 -6.36
CA ALA A 18 40.69 16.44 -5.60
C ALA A 18 41.10 17.61 -6.54
N ARG A 19 41.00 18.84 -6.00
CA ARG A 19 41.54 20.15 -6.48
C ARG A 19 40.57 20.91 -7.40
N LYS A 20 40.10 22.12 -7.07
CA LYS A 20 40.88 23.33 -6.75
C LYS A 20 39.97 24.38 -6.07
N ARG A 21 40.38 24.93 -4.92
CA ARG A 21 39.86 26.22 -4.40
C ARG A 21 40.65 27.31 -5.10
N GLN A 22 39.98 28.25 -5.78
CA GLN A 22 40.61 29.46 -6.31
C GLN A 22 40.31 30.63 -5.37
N PRO A 23 41.31 31.19 -4.65
CA PRO A 23 41.21 32.51 -4.07
C PRO A 23 42.10 33.50 -4.83
N ARG A 24 41.56 34.70 -5.06
CA ARG A 24 42.21 36.03 -5.10
C ARG A 24 41.49 36.91 -6.12
N ILE A 25 40.97 38.05 -5.67
CA ILE A 25 41.61 39.34 -5.94
C ILE A 25 41.48 40.20 -4.67
N THR A 26 42.65 40.54 -4.13
CA THR A 26 42.87 41.66 -3.22
C THR A 26 42.98 42.92 -4.08
N GLY A 27 42.19 43.95 -3.77
CA GLY A 27 42.29 45.27 -4.40
C GLY A 27 41.87 46.35 -3.41
N ASN A 28 42.85 46.95 -2.74
CA ASN A 28 42.70 48.14 -1.93
C ASN A 28 42.35 49.35 -2.82
N ALA A 29 41.35 50.15 -2.43
CA ALA A 29 41.37 51.59 -2.64
C ALA A 29 40.49 52.28 -1.59
N ARG A 30 41.11 53.19 -0.83
CA ARG A 30 40.48 54.05 0.18
C ARG A 30 39.90 55.31 -0.50
N ASN A 31 38.75 55.76 0.02
CA ASN A 31 38.27 57.14 0.19
C ASN A 31 38.26 58.12 -1.01
N HIS A 32 37.09 58.62 -1.39
CA HIS A 32 36.77 60.07 -1.38
C HIS A 32 35.28 60.30 -1.67
N GLY A 33 34.61 61.12 -0.86
CA GLY A 33 33.22 61.52 -1.07
C GLY A 33 33.07 62.67 -2.07
N GLN A 34 31.82 62.99 -2.42
CA GLN A 34 31.30 64.36 -2.54
C GLN A 34 29.79 64.34 -2.81
N ASN A 35 29.08 65.15 -2.03
CA ASN A 35 27.67 65.49 -2.19
C ASN A 35 27.45 66.36 -3.45
N GLY A 36 26.24 66.25 -4.01
CA GLY A 36 25.68 67.17 -5.02
C GLY A 36 24.28 66.64 -5.36
N GLU A 37 23.31 66.83 -4.47
CA GLU A 37 22.35 67.94 -4.54
C GLU A 37 21.46 67.90 -5.79
N SER A 38 20.17 67.63 -5.52
CA SER A 38 18.98 68.16 -6.19
C SER A 38 18.89 68.06 -7.71
N LEU A 39 17.94 67.26 -8.19
CA LEU A 39 16.72 67.84 -8.76
C LEU A 39 15.62 66.78 -8.83
N LEU A 40 14.48 67.18 -8.29
CA LEU A 40 13.25 66.40 -8.20
C LEU A 40 12.55 66.30 -9.56
N PHE A 41 11.72 65.26 -9.67
CA PHE A 41 10.61 65.06 -10.61
C PHE A 41 10.95 64.72 -12.08
N GLY A 42 11.06 63.42 -12.33
CA GLY A 42 10.81 62.79 -13.63
C GLY A 42 9.72 61.73 -13.49
N ASN A 43 8.53 62.05 -13.99
CA ASN A 43 7.31 61.23 -14.06
C ASN A 43 7.48 60.05 -15.03
N GLY A 44 7.10 58.82 -14.66
CA GLY A 44 7.01 57.72 -15.62
C GLY A 44 7.01 56.31 -15.03
N ASP A 45 5.82 55.74 -14.98
CA ASP A 45 5.49 54.33 -15.10
C ASP A 45 5.82 53.34 -13.97
N ASN A 46 4.80 52.49 -13.74
CA ASN A 46 4.80 51.23 -13.02
C ASN A 46 5.94 50.30 -13.48
N MET A 47 7.18 50.61 -13.08
CA MET A 47 8.31 49.79 -13.43
C MET A 47 8.34 48.56 -12.52
N SER A 48 7.86 47.48 -13.12
CA SER A 48 7.92 46.11 -12.66
C SER A 48 9.27 45.89 -11.99
N ARG A 49 9.25 45.63 -10.68
CA ARG A 49 10.41 45.09 -9.96
C ARG A 49 10.93 43.93 -10.82
N PRO A 50 12.19 43.95 -11.32
CA PRO A 50 12.69 42.85 -12.12
C PRO A 50 12.55 41.60 -11.26
N VAL A 51 11.67 40.69 -11.67
CA VAL A 51 11.57 39.38 -11.03
C VAL A 51 12.98 38.82 -11.14
N SER A 52 13.61 38.59 -9.99
CA SER A 52 14.97 38.06 -9.97
C SER A 52 14.97 36.79 -10.82
N THR A 53 15.89 36.66 -11.77
CA THR A 53 16.01 35.48 -12.64
C THR A 53 16.06 34.19 -11.80
N TYR A 54 16.60 34.27 -10.59
CA TYR A 54 16.56 33.20 -9.61
C TYR A 54 15.14 32.80 -9.19
N ALA A 55 14.25 33.78 -8.93
CA ALA A 55 12.85 33.52 -8.59
C ALA A 55 12.08 32.90 -9.77
N GLU A 56 12.40 33.25 -11.01
CA GLU A 56 11.82 32.63 -12.20
C GLU A 56 12.26 31.17 -12.35
N ILE A 57 13.55 30.89 -12.15
CA ILE A 57 14.09 29.52 -12.15
C ILE A 57 13.41 28.68 -11.07
N CYS A 58 13.30 29.21 -9.85
CA CYS A 58 12.62 28.51 -8.75
C CYS A 58 11.14 28.26 -9.06
N SER A 59 10.45 29.23 -9.64
CA SER A 59 9.02 29.10 -10.01
C SER A 59 8.83 28.07 -11.12
N SER A 60 9.68 28.10 -12.15
CA SER A 60 9.68 27.13 -13.23
C SER A 60 9.95 25.71 -12.71
N ALA A 61 11.00 25.54 -11.88
CA ALA A 61 11.34 24.26 -11.27
C ALA A 61 10.17 23.71 -10.43
N ALA A 62 9.54 24.55 -9.60
CA ALA A 62 8.37 24.16 -8.82
C ALA A 62 7.21 23.68 -9.71
N GLN A 63 6.94 24.38 -10.82
CA GLN A 63 5.92 23.98 -11.79
C GLN A 63 6.27 22.64 -12.46
N HIS A 64 7.54 22.40 -12.78
CA HIS A 64 7.99 21.11 -13.33
C HIS A 64 7.82 19.97 -12.33
N PHE A 65 8.22 20.15 -11.08
CA PHE A 65 8.01 19.13 -10.04
C PHE A 65 6.53 18.87 -9.76
N ALA A 66 5.69 19.91 -9.79
CA ALA A 66 4.25 19.75 -9.66
C ALA A 66 3.67 18.87 -10.78
N ARG A 67 4.03 19.15 -12.04
CA ARG A 67 3.62 18.34 -13.20
C ARG A 67 4.13 16.90 -13.12
N ILE A 68 5.40 16.70 -12.72
CA ILE A 68 5.96 15.35 -12.54
C ILE A 68 5.16 14.59 -11.48
N ARG A 69 4.87 15.22 -10.34
CA ARG A 69 4.11 14.59 -9.25
C ARG A 69 2.70 14.22 -9.70
N GLU A 70 2.01 15.12 -10.40
CA GLU A 70 0.66 14.87 -10.93
C GLU A 70 0.67 13.65 -11.86
N VAL A 71 1.56 13.62 -12.85
CA VAL A 71 1.68 12.49 -13.78
C VAL A 71 2.01 11.19 -13.04
N LEU A 72 2.94 11.25 -12.07
CA LEU A 72 3.31 10.07 -11.30
C LEU A 72 2.12 9.52 -10.52
N VAL A 73 1.41 10.38 -9.77
CA VAL A 73 0.30 10.00 -8.91
C VAL A 73 -0.91 9.53 -9.71
N GLU A 74 -1.32 10.30 -10.72
CA GLU A 74 -2.55 10.04 -11.46
C GLU A 74 -2.41 8.89 -12.45
N ARG A 75 -1.23 8.70 -13.06
CA ARG A 75 -1.07 7.79 -14.20
C ARG A 75 -0.14 6.62 -13.94
N SER A 76 0.91 6.79 -13.14
CA SER A 76 1.97 5.77 -13.04
C SER A 76 1.83 4.87 -11.81
N VAL A 77 1.49 5.43 -10.64
CA VAL A 77 1.53 4.68 -9.37
C VAL A 77 0.48 3.58 -9.36
N ALA A 78 -0.77 3.91 -9.62
CA ALA A 78 -1.85 2.92 -9.66
C ALA A 78 -1.63 1.87 -10.75
N SER A 79 -1.22 2.28 -11.95
CA SER A 79 -0.96 1.36 -13.06
C SER A 79 0.19 0.39 -12.76
N THR A 80 1.29 0.89 -12.19
CA THR A 80 2.46 0.09 -11.82
C THR A 80 2.15 -0.88 -10.68
N LEU A 81 1.39 -0.44 -9.66
CA LEU A 81 0.96 -1.31 -8.57
C LEU A 81 0.03 -2.41 -9.05
N ASN A 82 -0.93 -2.07 -9.92
CA ASN A 82 -1.86 -3.05 -10.46
C ASN A 82 -1.14 -4.08 -11.34
N SER A 83 -0.37 -3.63 -12.34
CA SER A 83 0.31 -4.54 -13.27
C SER A 83 1.48 -5.30 -12.64
N GLY A 84 2.26 -4.66 -11.77
CA GLY A 84 3.44 -5.25 -11.15
C GLY A 84 3.14 -6.18 -9.98
N PHE A 85 2.04 -5.93 -9.24
CA PHE A 85 1.76 -6.64 -8.00
C PHE A 85 0.35 -7.22 -7.94
N LEU A 86 -0.70 -6.38 -8.02
CA LEU A 86 -2.05 -6.82 -7.67
C LEU A 86 -2.62 -7.81 -8.70
N THR A 87 -2.44 -7.57 -9.99
CA THR A 87 -2.89 -8.48 -11.05
C THR A 87 -2.16 -9.83 -10.99
N PRO A 88 -0.81 -9.90 -10.96
CA PRO A 88 -0.10 -11.17 -10.78
C PRO A 88 -0.45 -11.88 -9.46
N CYS A 89 -0.64 -11.14 -8.36
CA CYS A 89 -1.08 -11.73 -7.10
C CYS A 89 -2.47 -12.35 -7.21
N ARG A 90 -3.43 -11.65 -7.83
CA ARG A 90 -4.79 -12.17 -8.04
C ARG A 90 -4.79 -13.43 -8.89
N GLU A 91 -4.06 -13.42 -9.99
CA GLU A 91 -3.95 -14.55 -10.91
C GLU A 91 -3.30 -15.78 -10.24
N ARG A 92 -2.20 -15.57 -9.50
CA ARG A 92 -1.52 -16.66 -8.78
C ARG A 92 -2.33 -17.17 -7.59
N LEU A 93 -3.01 -16.28 -6.87
CA LEU A 93 -3.80 -16.64 -5.69
C LEU A 93 -4.91 -17.62 -6.05
N PHE A 94 -5.63 -17.39 -7.15
CA PHE A 94 -6.68 -18.29 -7.60
C PHE A 94 -6.14 -19.71 -7.85
N VAL A 95 -5.03 -19.82 -8.57
CA VAL A 95 -4.40 -21.11 -8.86
C VAL A 95 -3.90 -21.79 -7.59
N ALA A 96 -3.23 -21.04 -6.71
CA ALA A 96 -2.73 -21.57 -5.45
C ALA A 96 -3.86 -22.09 -4.54
N LEU A 97 -4.95 -21.34 -4.42
CA LEU A 97 -6.14 -21.77 -3.68
C LEU A 97 -6.77 -23.02 -4.31
N GLY A 98 -6.92 -23.04 -5.64
CA GLY A 98 -7.45 -24.21 -6.35
C GLY A 98 -6.65 -25.48 -6.09
N LEU A 99 -5.31 -25.41 -6.16
CA LEU A 99 -4.44 -26.55 -5.85
C LEU A 99 -4.52 -26.96 -4.38
N ASN A 100 -4.54 -25.99 -3.47
CA ASN A 100 -4.65 -26.25 -2.03
C ASN A 100 -6.00 -26.88 -1.66
N LEU A 101 -7.08 -26.61 -2.39
CA LEU A 101 -8.39 -27.21 -2.13
C LEU A 101 -8.57 -28.55 -2.84
N PHE A 102 -8.07 -28.69 -4.07
CA PHE A 102 -8.25 -29.91 -4.87
C PHE A 102 -7.55 -31.14 -4.28
N ALA A 103 -6.40 -30.94 -3.61
CA ALA A 103 -5.60 -32.02 -3.04
C ALA A 103 -5.97 -32.38 -1.59
N VAL A 104 -7.08 -31.85 -1.06
CA VAL A 104 -7.50 -32.07 0.33
C VAL A 104 -8.56 -33.16 0.39
N ASN A 105 -8.44 -34.04 1.41
CA ASN A 105 -9.41 -35.08 1.68
C ASN A 105 -10.67 -34.53 2.38
N ASP A 106 -11.78 -35.26 2.32
CA ASP A 106 -13.07 -34.82 2.88
C ASP A 106 -12.98 -34.45 4.36
N GLU A 107 -12.20 -35.18 5.16
CA GLU A 107 -12.01 -34.90 6.57
C GLU A 107 -11.42 -33.50 6.82
N LYS A 108 -10.30 -33.19 6.15
CA LYS A 108 -9.64 -31.88 6.28
C LYS A 108 -10.42 -30.78 5.56
N PHE A 109 -11.16 -31.11 4.50
CA PHE A 109 -12.07 -30.18 3.86
C PHE A 109 -13.18 -29.75 4.82
N MET A 110 -13.84 -30.70 5.48
CA MET A 110 -14.87 -30.43 6.48
C MET A 110 -14.31 -29.60 7.65
N ASP A 111 -13.11 -29.90 8.13
CA ASP A 111 -12.45 -29.15 9.21
C ASP A 111 -12.21 -27.67 8.86
N MET A 112 -11.88 -27.34 7.59
CA MET A 112 -11.67 -25.95 7.17
C MET A 112 -12.91 -25.06 7.25
N PHE A 113 -14.12 -25.64 7.23
CA PHE A 113 -15.39 -24.90 7.20
C PHE A 113 -16.23 -25.09 8.46
N VAL A 114 -15.80 -25.96 9.37
CA VAL A 114 -16.46 -26.21 10.64
C VAL A 114 -15.89 -25.26 11.70
N ALA A 115 -16.75 -24.45 12.32
CA ALA A 115 -16.34 -23.67 13.47
C ALA A 115 -15.91 -24.62 14.62
N PRO A 116 -14.80 -24.33 15.32
CA PRO A 116 -14.36 -25.16 16.44
C PRO A 116 -15.50 -25.42 17.44
N GLY A 117 -15.77 -26.68 17.76
CA GLY A 117 -16.84 -27.10 18.68
C GLY A 117 -18.26 -27.12 18.09
N ALA A 118 -18.46 -26.80 16.81
CA ALA A 118 -19.76 -26.90 16.16
C ALA A 118 -20.25 -28.36 16.04
N ILE A 119 -19.33 -29.30 15.77
CA ILE A 119 -19.64 -30.73 15.72
C ILE A 119 -20.07 -31.24 17.09
N ASP A 120 -19.36 -30.85 18.16
CA ASP A 120 -19.71 -31.24 19.53
C ASP A 120 -21.08 -30.68 19.93
N SER A 121 -21.37 -29.44 19.54
CA SER A 121 -22.67 -28.80 19.78
C SER A 121 -23.80 -29.54 19.06
N LEU A 122 -23.60 -29.89 17.78
CA LEU A 122 -24.57 -30.63 16.97
C LEU A 122 -24.78 -32.05 17.51
N GLU A 123 -23.71 -32.71 17.94
CA GLU A 123 -23.77 -34.06 18.52
C GLU A 123 -24.52 -34.05 19.86
N ASN A 124 -24.30 -33.05 20.70
CA ASN A 124 -25.05 -32.84 21.95
C ASN A 124 -26.54 -32.62 21.68
N GLU A 125 -26.89 -31.80 20.69
CA GLU A 125 -28.28 -31.56 20.29
C GLU A 125 -28.93 -32.85 19.75
N ARG A 126 -28.23 -33.57 18.87
CA ARG A 126 -28.67 -34.87 18.34
C ARG A 126 -28.99 -35.85 19.46
N GLN A 127 -28.10 -35.98 20.44
CA GLN A 127 -28.31 -36.85 21.60
C GLN A 127 -29.50 -36.42 22.46
N SER A 128 -29.67 -35.11 22.68
CA SER A 128 -30.80 -34.54 23.41
C SER A 128 -32.13 -34.87 22.72
N LEU A 129 -32.21 -34.65 21.40
CA LEU A 129 -33.39 -34.99 20.59
C LEU A 129 -33.70 -36.49 20.62
N GLN A 130 -32.68 -37.34 20.53
CA GLN A 130 -32.86 -38.79 20.57
C GLN A 130 -33.41 -39.27 21.92
N LYS A 131 -32.99 -38.66 23.04
CA LYS A 131 -33.57 -38.95 24.37
C LYS A 131 -35.06 -38.57 24.42
N ARG A 132 -35.40 -37.37 23.93
CA ARG A 132 -36.78 -36.90 23.90
C ARG A 132 -37.67 -37.76 23.01
N GLN A 133 -37.17 -38.19 21.85
CA GLN A 133 -37.86 -39.13 20.97
C GLN A 133 -38.19 -40.44 21.69
N LYS A 134 -37.23 -41.02 22.43
CA LYS A 134 -37.47 -42.27 23.19
C LYS A 134 -38.55 -42.10 24.24
N ILE A 135 -38.54 -40.99 24.98
CA ILE A 135 -39.57 -40.69 26.00
C ILE A 135 -40.94 -40.60 25.34
N LEU A 136 -41.08 -39.79 24.28
CA LEU A 136 -42.35 -39.65 23.56
C LEU A 136 -42.84 -40.98 22.99
N HIS A 137 -41.93 -41.81 22.47
CA HIS A 137 -42.28 -43.14 21.98
C HIS A 137 -42.77 -44.07 23.10
N SER A 138 -42.16 -44.01 24.29
CA SER A 138 -42.65 -44.73 25.47
C SER A 138 -44.05 -44.28 25.86
N CYS A 139 -44.27 -42.96 25.98
CA CYS A 139 -45.59 -42.40 26.32
C CYS A 139 -46.66 -42.80 25.29
N LEU A 140 -46.31 -42.81 23.99
CA LEU A 140 -47.21 -43.27 22.94
C LEU A 140 -47.60 -44.74 23.12
N ASN A 141 -46.64 -45.59 23.48
CA ASN A 141 -46.89 -47.02 23.69
C ASN A 141 -47.75 -47.28 24.93
N GLU A 142 -47.50 -46.55 26.01
CA GLU A 142 -48.33 -46.59 27.23
C GLU A 142 -49.77 -46.16 26.93
N PHE A 143 -49.96 -45.04 26.23
CA PHE A 143 -51.29 -44.57 25.83
C PHE A 143 -52.04 -45.61 24.99
N LYS A 144 -51.36 -46.20 24.00
CA LYS A 144 -51.93 -47.29 23.18
C LYS A 144 -52.26 -48.55 23.98
N SER A 145 -51.55 -48.80 25.09
CA SER A 145 -51.84 -49.93 25.97
C SER A 145 -53.08 -49.66 26.80
N VAL A 146 -53.19 -48.48 27.42
CA VAL A 146 -54.36 -48.08 28.21
C VAL A 146 -55.62 -48.03 27.34
N ALA A 147 -55.53 -47.42 26.16
CA ALA A 147 -56.66 -47.31 25.24
C ALA A 147 -57.15 -48.67 24.70
N ARG A 148 -56.33 -49.73 24.77
CA ARG A 148 -56.74 -51.11 24.42
C ARG A 148 -57.31 -51.89 25.61
N ALA A 149 -57.03 -51.45 26.84
CA ALA A 149 -57.50 -52.08 28.06
C ALA A 149 -58.85 -51.53 28.55
N LEU A 150 -59.26 -50.37 28.03
CA LEU A 150 -60.60 -49.77 28.17
C LEU A 150 -61.50 -50.25 27.04
#